data_AF-A0A7W6RZ66-F1
#
_entry.id   AF-A0A7W6RZ66-F1
#
_cell.length_a   1.000
_cell.length_b   1.000
_cell.length_c   1.000
_cell.angle_alpha   90.00
_cell.angle_beta   90.00
_cell.angle_gamma   90.00
#
_symmetry.space_group_name_H-M   'P 1'
#
loop_
_entity.id
_entity.type
_entity.pdbx_description
1 polymer ?
#
loop_
_entity_poly.entity_id
_entity_poly.type
_entity_poly.pdbx_seq_one_letter_code
_entity_poly.pdbx_strand_id
1 'polypeptide(L)' 'AKANERKAWANIPPKANRKGSFAFCRWVYRQRNLVERFFNRIKQFRGIATRYDKRPDNFLAALKFISVRLWCQSL' A
#
# COMPACT_ATOMS: atom_id res chain seq x y z
N ALA A 1 7.51 4.14 16.93
CA ALA A 1 6.25 3.89 17.65
C ALA A 1 5.89 2.42 17.55
N LYS A 2 5.86 1.71 18.69
CA LYS A 2 5.41 0.32 18.71
C LYS A 2 3.92 0.29 18.35
N ALA A 3 3.46 -0.71 17.59
CA ALA A 3 2.06 -0.79 17.14
C ALA A 3 1.05 -0.64 18.29
N ASN A 4 1.40 -1.17 19.46
CA ASN A 4 0.61 -1.06 20.69
C ASN A 4 0.37 0.39 21.15
N GLU A 5 1.34 1.30 20.97
CA GLU A 5 1.20 2.72 21.32
C GLU A 5 0.15 3.41 20.44
N ARG A 6 -0.06 2.91 19.22
CA ARG A 6 -1.03 3.42 18.24
C ARG A 6 -2.36 2.67 18.26
N LYS A 7 -2.61 1.83 19.27
CA LYS A 7 -3.77 0.93 19.33
C LYS A 7 -3.91 0.07 18.06
N ALA A 8 -2.79 -0.24 17.42
CA ALA A 8 -2.73 -1.05 16.22
C ALA A 8 -2.23 -2.46 16.56
N TRP A 9 -2.65 -3.43 15.76
CA TRP A 9 -2.29 -4.84 15.90
C TRP A 9 -1.93 -5.43 14.53
N ALA A 10 -1.13 -6.48 14.54
CA ALA A 10 -0.78 -7.18 13.30
C ALA A 10 -1.97 -8.03 12.83
N ASN A 11 -2.42 -7.82 11.59
CA ASN A 11 -3.48 -8.60 10.98
C ASN A 11 -2.99 -9.29 9.69
N ILE A 12 -2.03 -10.19 9.82
CA ILE A 12 -1.44 -10.95 8.72
C ILE A 12 -1.76 -12.44 8.93
N PRO A 13 -2.21 -13.18 7.91
CA PRO A 13 -2.48 -14.61 8.05
C PRO A 13 -1.26 -15.34 8.62
N PRO A 14 -1.45 -16.18 9.66
CA PRO A 14 -0.35 -16.97 10.19
C PRO A 14 0.15 -17.95 9.13
N LYS A 15 1.47 -18.11 9.04
CA LYS A 15 2.06 -19.16 8.21
C LYS A 15 1.86 -20.51 8.91
N ALA A 16 1.67 -21.59 8.16
CA ALA A 16 1.42 -22.93 8.73
C ALA A 16 2.49 -23.37 9.75
N ASN A 17 3.75 -22.97 9.54
CA ASN A 17 4.88 -23.36 10.40
C ASN A 17 5.04 -22.46 11.65
N ARG A 18 4.08 -21.57 11.94
CA ARG A 18 4.22 -20.58 13.01
C ARG A 18 3.75 -21.17 14.35
N LYS A 19 4.64 -21.20 15.35
CA LYS A 19 4.36 -21.75 16.69
C LYS A 19 3.31 -20.96 17.51
N GLY A 20 3.14 -19.67 17.23
CA GLY A 20 2.17 -18.80 17.93
C GLY A 20 1.48 -17.88 16.95
N SER A 21 0.14 -17.85 16.98
CA SER A 21 -0.67 -16.95 16.16
C SER A 21 -1.13 -15.74 16.97
N PHE A 22 -1.18 -14.58 16.34
CA PHE A 22 -1.95 -13.44 16.86
C PHE A 22 -3.37 -13.53 16.29
N ALA A 23 -4.31 -12.79 16.88
CA ALA A 23 -5.68 -12.82 16.39
C ALA A 23 -5.76 -12.17 14.98
N PHE A 24 -6.51 -12.83 14.10
CA PHE A 24 -6.56 -12.54 12.67
C PHE A 24 -8.01 -12.32 12.24
N CYS A 25 -8.27 -11.19 11.61
CA CYS A 25 -9.53 -10.86 10.98
C CYS A 25 -9.40 -10.91 9.46
N ARG A 26 -10.01 -11.93 8.83
CA ARG A 26 -10.01 -12.10 7.37
C ARG A 26 -10.67 -10.93 6.65
N TRP A 27 -11.71 -10.32 7.22
CA TRP A 27 -12.40 -9.18 6.63
C TRP A 27 -11.48 -7.96 6.52
N VAL A 28 -10.78 -7.60 7.61
CA VAL A 28 -9.79 -6.51 7.60
C VAL A 28 -8.65 -6.83 6.63
N TYR A 29 -8.20 -8.08 6.56
CA TYR A 29 -7.11 -8.47 5.65
C TYR A 29 -7.49 -8.29 4.18
N ARG A 30 -8.76 -8.49 3.81
CA ARG A 30 -9.25 -8.25 2.44
C ARG A 30 -9.15 -6.79 2.01
N GLN A 31 -9.24 -5.84 2.94
CA GLN A 31 -9.13 -4.40 2.63
C GLN A 31 -7.76 -4.03 2.05
N ARG A 32 -6.70 -4.84 2.30
CA ARG A 32 -5.38 -4.73 1.65
C ARG A 32 -5.48 -4.63 0.13
N ASN A 33 -6.39 -5.39 -0.48
CA ASN A 33 -6.54 -5.47 -1.93
C ASN A 33 -6.87 -4.10 -2.56
N LEU A 34 -7.57 -3.21 -1.84
CA LEU A 34 -7.85 -1.85 -2.33
C LEU A 34 -6.54 -1.06 -2.50
N VAL A 35 -5.68 -1.13 -1.48
CA VAL A 35 -4.36 -0.47 -1.49
C VAL A 35 -3.46 -1.06 -2.57
N GLU A 36 -3.45 -2.40 -2.73
CA GLU A 36 -2.67 -3.08 -3.76
C GLU A 36 -3.12 -2.69 -5.18
N ARG A 37 -4.43 -2.65 -5.41
CA ARG A 37 -5.00 -2.20 -6.69
C ARG A 37 -4.65 -0.75 -7.00
N PHE A 38 -4.65 0.13 -5.98
CA PHE A 38 -4.23 1.52 -6.13
C PHE A 38 -2.76 1.62 -6.58
N PHE A 39 -1.84 0.94 -5.90
CA PHE A 39 -0.43 0.93 -6.30
C PHE A 39 -0.19 0.24 -7.65
N ASN A 40 -0.97 -0.78 -7.98
CA ASN A 40 -0.92 -1.40 -9.31
C ASN A 40 -1.31 -0.41 -10.41
N ARG A 41 -2.35 0.42 -10.21
CA ARG A 41 -2.70 1.51 -11.14
C ARG A 41 -1.58 2.54 -11.27
N ILE A 42 -0.93 2.92 -10.16
CA ILE A 42 0.25 3.81 -10.22
C ILE A 42 1.38 3.18 -11.06
N LYS A 43 1.60 1.87 -10.94
CA LYS A 43 2.64 1.16 -11.70
C LYS A 43 2.32 0.97 -13.18
N GLN A 44 1.10 1.22 -13.64
CA GLN A 44 0.81 1.26 -15.08
C GLN A 44 1.54 2.41 -15.78
N PHE A 45 1.89 3.47 -15.05
CA PHE A 45 2.70 4.56 -15.55
C PHE A 45 4.17 4.12 -15.61
N ARG A 46 4.65 3.77 -16.81
CA ARG A 46 6.00 3.24 -17.05
C ARG A 46 7.08 4.06 -16.34
N GLY A 47 7.03 5.40 -16.45
CA GLY A 47 8.05 6.27 -15.86
C GLY A 47 8.15 6.20 -14.33
N ILE A 48 7.02 5.93 -13.66
CA ILE A 48 7.02 5.68 -12.21
C ILE A 48 7.54 4.27 -11.92
N ALA A 49 7.06 3.27 -12.65
CA ALA A 49 7.44 1.88 -12.43
C ALA A 49 8.95 1.64 -12.59
N THR A 50 9.57 2.27 -13.58
CA THR A 50 11.01 2.17 -13.86
C THR A 50 11.85 3.22 -13.15
N ARG A 51 11.23 4.14 -12.39
CA ARG A 51 11.92 5.24 -11.68
C ARG A 51 12.82 6.06 -12.62
N TYR A 52 12.26 6.57 -13.73
CA TYR A 52 13.05 7.36 -14.69
C TYR A 52 13.54 8.71 -14.13
N ASP A 53 12.78 9.31 -13.21
CA ASP A 53 13.18 10.57 -12.57
C ASP A 53 14.41 10.38 -11.69
N LYS A 54 15.54 10.99 -12.08
CA LYS A 54 16.79 10.97 -11.29
C LYS A 54 16.67 11.73 -9.97
N ARG A 55 15.85 12.79 -9.94
CA ARG A 55 15.65 13.62 -8.74
C ARG A 55 14.49 13.08 -7.91
N PRO A 56 14.66 12.88 -6.59
CA PRO A 56 13.60 12.36 -5.73
C PRO A 56 12.39 13.29 -5.68
N ASP A 57 12.60 14.60 -5.76
CA ASP A 57 11.53 15.60 -5.74
C ASP A 57 10.60 15.48 -6.95
N ASN A 58 11.18 15.31 -8.14
CA ASN A 58 10.42 15.13 -9.37
C ASN A 58 9.61 13.84 -9.34
N PHE A 59 10.24 12.75 -8.88
CA PHE A 59 9.56 11.47 -8.71
C PHE A 59 8.38 11.58 -7.72
N LEU A 60 8.57 12.28 -6.60
CA LEU A 60 7.51 12.52 -5.61
C LEU A 60 6.39 13.39 -6.17
N ALA A 61 6.72 14.43 -6.94
CA ALA A 61 5.74 15.29 -7.61
C ALA A 61 4.89 14.48 -8.61
N ALA A 62 5.53 13.64 -9.43
CA ALA A 62 4.84 12.76 -10.37
C ALA A 62 3.93 11.75 -9.66
N LEU A 63 4.39 11.15 -8.55
CA LEU A 63 3.56 10.27 -7.71
C LEU A 63 2.33 10.99 -7.15
N LYS A 64 2.49 12.20 -6.61
CA LYS A 64 1.37 13.00 -6.09
C LYS A 64 0.38 13.34 -7.19
N PHE A 65 0.87 13.76 -8.35
CA PHE A 65 0.04 14.09 -9.51
C PHE A 65 -0.81 12.89 -9.97
N ILE A 66 -0.19 11.72 -10.13
CA ILE A 66 -0.90 10.49 -10.51
C ILE A 66 -1.91 10.08 -9.43
N SER A 67 -1.55 10.21 -8.15
CA SER A 67 -2.45 9.90 -7.04
C SER A 67 -3.72 10.75 -7.08
N VAL A 68 -3.59 12.06 -7.29
CA VAL A 68 -4.73 12.98 -7.45
C VAL A 68 -5.56 12.61 -8.68
N ARG A 69 -4.92 12.31 -9.81
CA ARG A 69 -5.64 11.88 -11.02
C ARG A 69 -6.45 10.62 -10.79
N LEU A 70 -5.87 9.61 -10.13
CA LEU A 70 -6.56 8.36 -9.81
C LEU A 70 -7.72 8.58 -8.84
N TRP A 71 -7.58 9.50 -7.89
CA TRP A 71 -8.64 9.92 -6.97
C TRP A 71 -9.82 10.57 -7.72
N CYS A 72 -9.55 11.54 -8.59
CA CYS A 72 -10.58 12.19 -9.40
C CYS A 72 -11.32 11.21 -10.32
N GLN A 73 -10.68 10.14 -10.78
CA GLN A 73 -11.32 9.07 -11.57
C GLN A 73 -12.14 8.07 -10.74
N SER A 74 -11.99 8.08 -9.41
CA SER A 74 -12.70 7.17 -8.51
C SER A 74 -13.93 7.80 -7.84
N LEU A 75 -14.05 9.13 -7.95
CA LEU A 75 -15.28 9.88 -7.69
C LEU A 75 -16.27 9.63 -8.84
#